data_AF-A0A7W7U554-F1
#
_entry.id   AF-A0A7W7U554-F1
#
_cell.length_a   1.000
_cell.length_b   1.000
_cell.length_c   1.000
_cell.angle_alpha   90.00
_cell.angle_beta   90.00
_cell.angle_gamma   90.00
#
_symmetry.space_group_name_H-M   'P 1'
#
loop_
_entity.id
_entity.type
_entity.pdbx_description
1 polymer ?
#
loop_
_entity_poly.entity_id
_entity_poly.type
_entity_poly.pdbx_seq_one_letter_code
_entity_poly.pdbx_strand_id
1 'polypeptide(L)'
;MNANHHESSGPSRTQQITLRGPAELADALPFVLGFHPTDSVVLVALHGEHGRFGGRVRLGIPRSPREWASTADHLAECLVEGGSRTGARPDGIVVFLCQDPAPGETGRRVMERLRPFAQRLRTACGALDIPVYEALCITDGLYFSYCCPDQRCCPPDGTPLALSGTSVMAAAATYAGVQVRGSLRDMEARLKPRGGPGDEEQRAALDASAASLVPRILEGAEGQGREEVREATLRLAREILRRFVNPKPPNSPKIPNGPGSQAGAAGALSTARPVRPVVPARFAGATTAAAEDAADDALITADEAAALVLGLQDRVTRDRAAEWMEGWEGTAALRLWRVLARRCVTPYQEHAAAPLTLAGWTAWSTGDEPTARVALGLALDADPEYVFARLLHQACNEGLDPESLRSCLRSERDDRAAAEQETPSPSKRTRMRATRRPGTPLTLRKPGRQTGGSERRAAAGVRPGGPASGRPGSGIPRHGGQRGSRSDR
;
A
#
# COMPACT_ATOMS: atom_id res chain seq x y z
N MET A 1 38.28 -10.12 46.25
CA MET A 1 36.81 -10.06 46.10
C MET A 1 36.51 -8.84 45.27
N ASN A 2 36.41 -9.04 43.95
CA ASN A 2 36.38 -7.97 42.96
C ASN A 2 34.95 -7.52 42.69
N ALA A 3 34.76 -6.22 42.74
CA ALA A 3 33.55 -5.51 42.33
C ALA A 3 33.37 -5.62 40.81
N ASN A 4 32.22 -6.12 40.36
CA ASN A 4 31.76 -5.97 38.99
C ASN A 4 30.69 -4.88 38.96
N HIS A 5 31.10 -3.70 38.50
CA HIS A 5 30.21 -2.66 38.01
C HIS A 5 29.49 -3.20 36.76
N HIS A 6 28.15 -3.25 36.82
CA HIS A 6 27.33 -3.35 35.62
C HIS A 6 27.27 -1.96 34.98
N GLU A 7 28.17 -1.69 34.03
CA GLU A 7 28.01 -0.57 33.11
C GLU A 7 26.81 -0.85 32.20
N SER A 8 25.77 -0.03 32.35
CA SER A 8 24.63 0.00 31.45
C SER A 8 25.10 0.60 30.12
N SER A 9 25.25 -0.22 29.07
CA SER A 9 25.53 0.28 27.72
C SER A 9 24.44 1.25 27.28
N GLY A 10 24.78 2.54 27.18
CA GLY A 10 23.92 3.56 26.57
C GLY A 10 23.72 3.29 25.07
N PRO A 11 22.64 3.81 24.46
CA PRO A 11 22.38 3.65 23.04
C PRO A 11 23.52 4.26 22.23
N SER A 12 23.96 3.54 21.20
CA SER A 12 24.99 3.94 20.24
C SER A 12 24.72 5.36 19.72
N ARG A 13 25.80 6.16 19.58
CA ARG A 13 25.77 7.50 18.98
C ARG A 13 25.01 7.48 17.66
N THR A 14 23.75 7.86 17.68
CA THR A 14 22.95 8.08 16.48
C THR A 14 23.57 9.29 15.80
N GLN A 15 24.15 9.12 14.61
CA GLN A 15 24.69 10.24 13.85
C GLN A 15 23.56 11.25 13.59
N GLN A 16 23.65 12.42 14.21
CA GLN A 16 22.70 13.51 14.03
C GLN A 16 23.20 14.39 12.89
N ILE A 17 22.46 14.41 11.79
CA ILE A 17 22.72 15.29 10.65
C ILE A 17 21.91 16.56 10.89
N THR A 18 22.58 17.71 10.94
CA THR A 18 21.90 19.01 11.06
C THR A 18 21.73 19.61 9.67
N LEU A 19 20.50 19.93 9.29
CA LEU A 19 20.18 20.59 8.02
C LEU A 19 20.10 22.10 8.26
N ARG A 20 20.97 22.87 7.60
CA ARG A 20 21.20 24.30 7.88
C ARG A 20 20.56 25.25 6.88
N GLY A 21 19.88 24.73 5.85
CA GLY A 21 19.25 25.58 4.85
C GLY A 21 18.35 24.84 3.87
N PRO A 22 17.68 25.57 2.96
CA PRO A 22 16.68 25.03 2.03
C PRO A 22 17.26 23.99 1.06
N ALA A 23 18.51 24.17 0.62
CA ALA A 23 19.19 23.19 -0.24
C ALA A 23 19.33 21.82 0.45
N GLU A 24 19.74 21.82 1.72
CA GLU A 24 19.94 20.60 2.51
C GLU A 24 18.59 19.94 2.87
N LEU A 25 17.55 20.75 3.12
CA LEU A 25 16.18 20.25 3.31
C LEU A 25 15.64 19.56 2.05
N ALA A 26 15.79 20.19 0.89
CA ALA A 26 15.33 19.63 -0.38
C ALA A 26 16.08 18.34 -0.75
N ASP A 27 17.38 18.31 -0.50
CA ASP A 27 18.23 17.15 -0.74
C ASP A 27 17.95 15.99 0.25
N ALA A 28 17.52 16.30 1.47
CA ALA A 28 17.19 15.28 2.47
C ALA A 28 15.86 14.56 2.22
N LEU A 29 14.91 15.21 1.53
CA LEU A 29 13.55 14.72 1.35
C LEU A 29 13.47 13.27 0.82
N PRO A 30 14.23 12.85 -0.22
CA PRO A 30 14.13 11.49 -0.74
C PRO A 30 14.56 10.42 0.25
N PHE A 31 15.52 10.73 1.14
CA PHE A 31 16.00 9.80 2.16
C PHE A 31 15.01 9.68 3.32
N VAL A 32 14.23 10.74 3.60
CA VAL A 32 13.14 10.71 4.58
C VAL A 32 11.95 9.88 4.08
N LEU A 33 11.71 9.89 2.77
CA LEU A 33 10.60 9.16 2.15
C LEU A 33 10.97 7.75 1.68
N GLY A 34 12.26 7.50 1.40
CA GLY A 34 12.75 6.28 0.77
C GLY A 34 12.54 6.22 -0.76
N PHE A 35 12.12 7.32 -1.39
CA PHE A 35 11.95 7.47 -2.83
C PHE A 35 11.95 8.96 -3.20
N HIS A 36 12.15 9.30 -4.48
CA HIS A 36 12.01 10.67 -4.96
C HIS A 36 10.54 11.01 -5.22
N PRO A 37 9.91 11.94 -4.47
CA PRO A 37 8.53 12.32 -4.69
C PRO A 37 8.37 13.04 -6.04
N THR A 38 7.27 12.74 -6.73
CA THR A 38 6.86 13.36 -8.00
C THR A 38 5.36 13.65 -7.95
N ASP A 39 4.93 14.77 -8.51
CA ASP A 39 3.52 15.24 -8.48
C ASP A 39 2.89 15.19 -7.07
N SER A 40 3.67 15.52 -6.05
CA SER A 40 3.33 15.31 -4.63
C SER A 40 3.54 16.56 -3.78
N VAL A 41 2.65 16.76 -2.81
CA VAL A 41 2.86 17.65 -1.67
C VAL A 41 3.26 16.81 -0.45
N VAL A 42 4.28 17.24 0.27
CA VAL A 42 4.78 16.58 1.49
C VAL A 42 4.90 17.61 2.59
N LEU A 43 4.30 17.34 3.75
CA LEU A 43 4.53 18.10 4.97
C LEU A 43 5.32 17.23 5.94
N VAL A 44 6.37 17.81 6.52
CA VAL A 44 7.20 17.18 7.54
C VAL A 44 7.10 18.00 8.82
N ALA A 45 6.62 17.37 9.88
CA ALA A 45 6.58 17.96 11.22
C ALA A 45 7.97 18.00 11.85
N LEU A 46 8.25 19.07 12.58
CA LEU A 46 9.47 19.29 13.32
C LEU A 46 9.17 19.34 14.81
N HIS A 47 10.01 18.68 15.62
CA HIS A 47 9.81 18.57 17.07
C HIS A 47 11.09 18.87 17.86
N GLY A 48 10.91 19.47 19.03
CA GLY A 48 11.94 19.87 19.97
C GLY A 48 12.78 21.06 19.50
N GLU A 49 13.64 21.54 20.40
CA GLU A 49 14.47 22.74 20.20
C GLU A 49 15.38 22.69 18.96
N HIS A 50 15.67 21.48 18.47
CA HIS A 50 16.57 21.25 17.33
C HIS A 50 15.82 20.90 16.03
N GLY A 51 14.49 20.98 16.02
CA GLY A 51 13.68 20.75 14.82
C GLY A 51 13.85 19.34 14.23
N ARG A 52 13.72 18.30 15.06
CA ARG A 52 13.85 16.92 14.59
C ARG A 52 12.68 16.53 13.70
N PHE A 53 12.97 15.92 12.56
CA PHE A 53 11.95 15.41 11.65
C PHE A 53 11.12 14.35 12.38
N GLY A 54 9.80 14.55 12.40
CA GLY A 54 8.83 13.65 13.00
C GLY A 54 7.81 13.16 11.98
N GLY A 55 6.52 13.26 12.34
CA GLY A 55 5.40 12.88 11.50
C GLY A 55 5.47 13.50 10.10
N ARG A 56 4.98 12.76 9.10
CA ARG A 56 4.97 13.17 7.71
C ARG A 56 3.63 12.83 7.08
N VAL A 57 3.13 13.73 6.26
CA VAL A 57 1.95 13.48 5.43
C VAL A 57 2.30 13.79 3.98
N ARG A 58 1.89 12.90 3.06
CA ARG A 58 2.09 13.03 1.62
C ARG A 58 0.76 12.83 0.91
N LEU A 59 0.47 13.69 -0.07
CA LEU A 59 -0.62 13.52 -1.00
C LEU A 59 -0.17 13.88 -2.41
N GLY A 60 -0.80 13.31 -3.44
CA GLY A 60 -0.66 13.81 -4.80
C GLY A 60 -1.18 15.25 -4.92
N ILE A 61 -0.53 16.08 -5.73
CA ILE A 61 -0.98 17.46 -5.95
C ILE A 61 -2.30 17.43 -6.74
N PRO A 62 -3.42 17.97 -6.20
CA PRO A 62 -4.68 17.99 -6.92
C PRO A 62 -4.56 18.77 -8.23
N ARG A 63 -5.06 18.17 -9.33
CA ARG A 63 -4.99 18.79 -10.67
C ARG A 63 -5.85 20.05 -10.76
N SER A 64 -6.95 20.09 -10.02
CA SER A 64 -7.89 21.21 -9.99
C SER A 64 -7.49 22.21 -8.90
N PRO A 65 -7.21 23.48 -9.23
CA PRO A 65 -6.92 24.51 -8.24
C PRO A 65 -8.06 24.79 -7.25
N ARG A 66 -9.29 24.34 -7.56
CA ARG A 66 -10.45 24.48 -6.68
C ARG A 66 -10.35 23.62 -5.42
N GLU A 67 -9.63 22.50 -5.50
CA GLU A 67 -9.47 21.55 -4.39
C GLU A 67 -8.34 21.97 -3.43
N TRP A 68 -7.44 22.87 -3.86
CA TRP A 68 -6.25 23.23 -3.10
C TRP A 68 -6.51 23.81 -1.71
N ALA A 69 -7.66 24.47 -1.50
CA ALA A 69 -8.02 24.98 -0.18
C ALA A 69 -8.35 23.83 0.78
N SER A 70 -9.36 23.02 0.44
CA SER A 70 -9.77 21.87 1.24
C SER A 70 -8.64 20.87 1.45
N THR A 71 -7.79 20.65 0.44
CA THR A 71 -6.62 19.78 0.57
C THR A 71 -5.59 20.34 1.54
N ALA A 72 -5.33 21.66 1.52
CA ALA A 72 -4.37 22.26 2.43
C ALA A 72 -4.84 22.17 3.88
N ASP A 73 -6.12 22.45 4.13
CA ASP A 73 -6.73 22.36 5.46
C ASP A 73 -6.64 20.93 5.98
N HIS A 74 -7.06 19.95 5.17
CA HIS A 74 -7.03 18.54 5.54
C HIS A 74 -5.61 18.03 5.83
N LEU A 75 -4.61 18.41 5.02
CA LEU A 75 -3.22 18.00 5.25
C LEU A 75 -2.64 18.57 6.54
N ALA A 76 -2.96 19.83 6.85
CA ALA A 76 -2.53 20.47 8.09
C ALA A 76 -3.16 19.76 9.31
N GLU A 77 -4.47 19.51 9.27
CA GLU A 77 -5.19 18.78 10.32
C GLU A 77 -4.63 17.36 10.53
N CYS A 78 -4.46 16.60 9.44
CA CYS A 78 -3.91 15.23 9.49
C CYS A 78 -2.54 15.16 10.17
N LEU A 79 -1.68 16.14 9.91
CA LEU A 79 -0.35 16.16 10.51
C LEU A 79 -0.41 16.41 12.03
N VAL A 80 -1.33 17.28 12.47
CA VAL A 80 -1.52 17.61 13.88
C VAL A 80 -2.18 16.47 14.64
N GLU A 81 -3.22 15.87 14.07
CA GLU A 81 -3.90 14.71 14.64
C GLU A 81 -2.96 13.50 14.70
N GLY A 82 -2.16 13.27 13.66
CA GLY A 82 -1.14 12.23 13.62
C GLY A 82 -0.06 12.40 14.68
N GLY A 83 0.41 13.63 14.92
CA GLY A 83 1.40 13.94 15.97
C GLY A 83 0.87 13.77 17.39
N SER A 84 -0.45 13.92 17.59
CA SER A 84 -1.09 13.82 18.90
C SER A 84 -1.03 12.42 19.52
N ARG A 85 -0.89 11.36 18.70
CA ARG A 85 -0.72 9.97 19.18
C ARG A 85 0.63 9.71 19.83
N THR A 86 1.65 10.49 19.45
CA THR A 86 3.00 10.48 20.06
C THR A 86 3.11 11.49 21.21
N GLY A 87 2.04 12.26 21.48
CA GLY A 87 1.89 13.11 22.66
C GLY A 87 2.39 14.55 22.53
N ALA A 88 2.87 15.00 21.36
CA ALA A 88 3.33 16.37 21.17
C ALA A 88 2.82 16.96 19.84
N ARG A 89 2.29 18.18 19.89
CA ARG A 89 2.06 18.98 18.68
C ARG A 89 3.41 19.33 18.04
N PRO A 90 3.46 19.47 16.71
CA PRO A 90 4.68 19.89 16.03
C PRO A 90 5.02 21.35 16.40
N ASP A 91 6.30 21.60 16.64
CA ASP A 91 6.83 22.95 16.91
C ASP A 91 6.95 23.77 15.61
N GLY A 92 6.97 23.09 14.46
CA GLY A 92 6.93 23.71 13.15
C GLY A 92 6.83 22.69 12.02
N ILE A 93 6.68 23.19 10.79
CA ILE A 93 6.48 22.37 9.59
C ILE A 93 7.42 22.82 8.47
N VAL A 94 7.90 21.86 7.69
CA VAL A 94 8.50 22.09 6.36
C VAL A 94 7.55 21.54 5.29
N VAL A 95 7.28 22.35 4.27
CA VAL A 95 6.42 22.00 3.13
C VAL A 95 7.27 21.77 1.89
N PHE A 96 7.01 20.69 1.17
CA PHE A 96 7.63 20.41 -0.12
C PHE A 96 6.55 20.18 -1.18
N LEU A 97 6.68 20.86 -2.31
CA LEU A 97 5.87 20.70 -3.51
C LEU A 97 6.76 20.16 -4.62
N CYS A 98 6.59 18.89 -4.96
CA CYS A 98 7.43 18.19 -5.92
C CYS A 98 6.64 17.94 -7.19
N GLN A 99 7.00 18.58 -8.29
CA GLN A 99 6.34 18.38 -9.58
C GLN A 99 7.33 18.61 -10.70
N ASP A 100 7.41 17.65 -11.63
CA ASP A 100 8.20 17.83 -12.83
C ASP A 100 7.43 18.69 -13.85
N PRO A 101 8.14 19.50 -14.67
CA PRO A 101 7.50 20.32 -15.67
C PRO A 101 6.87 19.46 -16.77
N ALA A 102 5.76 19.92 -17.32
CA ALA A 102 5.23 19.36 -18.56
C ALA A 102 6.22 19.57 -19.73
N PRO A 103 6.14 18.80 -20.83
CA PRO A 103 6.99 19.02 -21.99
C PRO A 103 6.94 20.47 -22.49
N GLY A 104 8.08 21.16 -22.49
CA GLY A 104 8.21 22.57 -22.88
C GLY A 104 7.84 23.59 -21.78
N GLU A 105 7.49 23.14 -20.57
CA GLU A 105 7.34 23.99 -19.39
C GLU A 105 8.69 24.15 -18.67
N THR A 106 8.93 25.31 -18.07
CA THR A 106 10.13 25.56 -17.26
C THR A 106 9.82 25.36 -15.78
N GLY A 107 10.82 24.99 -14.97
CA GLY A 107 10.64 24.86 -13.51
C GLY A 107 10.09 26.12 -12.85
N ARG A 108 10.48 27.31 -13.34
CA ARG A 108 9.91 28.59 -12.88
C ARG A 108 8.40 28.69 -13.09
N ARG A 109 7.88 28.20 -14.22
CA ARG A 109 6.42 28.18 -14.48
C ARG A 109 5.69 27.24 -13.54
N VAL A 110 6.27 26.08 -13.25
CA VAL A 110 5.74 25.14 -12.25
C VAL A 110 5.66 25.81 -10.87
N MET A 111 6.75 26.46 -10.43
CA MET A 111 6.79 27.19 -9.17
C MET A 111 5.73 28.30 -9.09
N GLU A 112 5.60 29.13 -10.13
CA GLU A 112 4.57 30.18 -10.14
C GLU A 112 3.15 29.61 -10.13
N ARG A 113 2.92 28.50 -10.85
CA ARG A 113 1.62 27.82 -10.86
C ARG A 113 1.26 27.25 -9.48
N LEU A 114 2.23 26.70 -8.75
CA LEU A 114 2.03 26.11 -7.43
C LEU A 114 2.06 27.12 -6.27
N ARG A 115 2.50 28.37 -6.52
CA ARG A 115 2.55 29.46 -5.52
C ARG A 115 1.25 29.64 -4.73
N PRO A 116 0.04 29.66 -5.34
CA PRO A 116 -1.19 29.80 -4.58
C PRO A 116 -1.45 28.61 -3.66
N PHE A 117 -1.05 27.39 -4.05
CA PHE A 117 -1.19 26.21 -3.20
C PHE A 117 -0.20 26.26 -2.02
N ALA A 118 1.06 26.63 -2.27
CA ALA A 118 2.06 26.85 -1.23
C ALA A 118 1.57 27.86 -0.18
N GLN A 119 0.97 28.97 -0.63
CA GLN A 119 0.41 29.98 0.26
C GLN A 119 -0.74 29.40 1.10
N ARG A 120 -1.64 28.62 0.52
CA ARG A 120 -2.76 27.98 1.24
C ARG A 120 -2.27 27.01 2.32
N LEU A 121 -1.26 26.19 2.02
CA LEU A 121 -0.64 25.29 2.99
C LEU A 121 -0.06 26.05 4.18
N ARG A 122 0.62 27.17 3.91
CA ARG A 122 1.17 28.04 4.96
C ARG A 122 0.09 28.67 5.82
N THR A 123 -0.98 29.16 5.21
CA THR A 123 -2.09 29.77 5.96
C THR A 123 -2.88 28.72 6.76
N ALA A 124 -3.08 27.52 6.22
CA ALA A 124 -3.76 26.42 6.90
C ALA A 124 -2.97 25.97 8.14
N CYS A 125 -1.66 25.76 8.01
CA CYS A 125 -0.80 25.44 9.16
C CYS A 125 -0.78 26.58 10.19
N GLY A 126 -0.70 27.83 9.72
CA GLY A 126 -0.73 29.01 10.59
C GLY A 126 -2.06 29.18 11.35
N ALA A 127 -3.19 28.78 10.76
CA ALA A 127 -4.49 28.77 11.43
C ALA A 127 -4.58 27.75 12.58
N LEU A 128 -3.67 26.77 12.60
CA LEU A 128 -3.51 25.80 13.69
C LEU A 128 -2.39 26.21 14.67
N ASP A 129 -1.90 27.44 14.58
CA ASP A 129 -0.79 28.00 15.36
C ASP A 129 0.55 27.27 15.18
N ILE A 130 0.79 26.68 14.01
CA ILE A 130 2.03 25.96 13.71
C ILE A 130 2.82 26.70 12.63
N PRO A 131 4.03 27.19 12.94
CA PRO A 131 4.83 27.94 11.98
C PRO A 131 5.34 27.03 10.85
N VAL A 132 5.22 27.51 9.62
CA VAL A 132 5.91 26.90 8.46
C VAL A 132 7.26 27.58 8.31
N TYR A 133 8.34 26.88 8.69
CA TYR A 133 9.69 27.41 8.62
C TYR A 133 10.18 27.54 7.19
N GLU A 134 9.81 26.60 6.33
CA GLU A 134 10.20 26.61 4.92
C GLU A 134 9.13 25.94 4.05
N ALA A 135 8.94 26.47 2.85
CA ALA A 135 8.09 25.91 1.81
C ALA A 135 8.85 25.90 0.49
N LEU A 136 9.15 24.70 -0.01
CA LEU A 136 9.99 24.51 -1.21
C LEU A 136 9.18 23.98 -2.39
N CYS A 137 9.47 24.49 -3.58
CA CYS A 137 9.12 23.84 -4.85
C CYS A 137 10.34 23.06 -5.34
N ILE A 138 10.18 21.78 -5.67
CA ILE A 138 11.21 20.93 -6.28
C ILE A 138 10.72 20.52 -7.66
N THR A 139 11.47 20.86 -8.70
CA THR A 139 11.08 20.66 -10.10
C THR A 139 12.33 20.56 -10.97
N ASP A 140 12.41 19.56 -11.86
CA ASP A 140 13.50 19.43 -12.85
C ASP A 140 14.93 19.49 -12.25
N GLY A 141 15.12 18.91 -11.06
CA GLY A 141 16.41 18.97 -10.35
C GLY A 141 16.77 20.36 -9.79
N LEU A 142 15.84 21.31 -9.83
CA LEU A 142 15.95 22.62 -9.20
C LEU A 142 15.09 22.68 -7.94
N TYR A 143 15.44 23.56 -7.01
CA TYR A 143 14.57 23.97 -5.92
C TYR A 143 14.35 25.48 -5.90
N PHE A 144 13.19 25.88 -5.38
CA PHE A 144 12.78 27.27 -5.14
C PHE A 144 12.22 27.36 -3.72
N SER A 145 12.52 28.41 -2.98
CA SER A 145 11.85 28.71 -1.72
C SER A 145 10.71 29.72 -1.94
N TYR A 146 9.55 29.46 -1.33
CA TYR A 146 8.45 30.42 -1.22
C TYR A 146 8.59 31.32 0.01
N CYS A 147 9.53 31.05 0.91
CA CYS A 147 9.77 31.82 2.14
C CYS A 147 10.93 32.82 2.00
N CYS A 148 11.96 32.48 1.22
CA CYS A 148 13.16 33.31 1.06
C CYS A 148 12.96 34.40 0.00
N PRO A 149 13.05 35.69 0.36
CA PRO A 149 12.97 36.79 -0.61
C PRO A 149 14.32 37.15 -1.24
N ASP A 150 15.46 36.62 -0.74
CA ASP A 150 16.79 36.98 -1.24
C ASP A 150 17.08 36.27 -2.58
N GLN A 151 17.17 37.06 -3.65
CA GLN A 151 17.45 36.55 -5.00
C GLN A 151 18.87 35.96 -5.17
N ARG A 152 19.80 36.27 -4.25
CA ARG A 152 21.14 35.63 -4.25
C ARG A 152 21.09 34.23 -3.67
N CYS A 153 20.17 33.99 -2.72
CA CYS A 153 19.93 32.68 -2.13
C CYS A 153 18.96 31.83 -2.99
N CYS A 154 17.91 32.47 -3.52
CA CYS A 154 16.86 31.87 -4.32
C CYS A 154 16.68 32.67 -5.63
N PRO A 155 17.53 32.45 -6.64
CA PRO A 155 17.39 33.08 -7.94
C PRO A 155 16.06 32.71 -8.61
N PRO A 156 15.51 33.59 -9.48
CA PRO A 156 14.20 33.39 -10.10
C PRO A 156 14.15 32.18 -11.05
N ASP A 157 15.29 31.71 -11.54
CA ASP A 157 15.39 30.54 -12.42
C ASP A 157 15.66 29.24 -11.65
N GLY A 158 15.74 29.32 -10.32
CA GLY A 158 15.89 28.18 -9.42
C GLY A 158 17.34 27.84 -9.10
N THR A 159 17.53 27.15 -7.98
CA THR A 159 18.85 26.68 -7.55
C THR A 159 18.99 25.19 -7.83
N PRO A 160 20.09 24.73 -8.45
CA PRO A 160 20.34 23.31 -8.65
C PRO A 160 20.37 22.54 -7.32
N LEU A 161 19.71 21.39 -7.30
CA LEU A 161 19.91 20.40 -6.24
C LEU A 161 21.30 19.78 -6.34
N ALA A 162 21.79 19.28 -5.21
CA ALA A 162 23.02 18.50 -5.20
C ALA A 162 22.90 17.31 -6.15
N LEU A 163 24.02 16.95 -6.77
CA LEU A 163 24.08 15.74 -7.59
C LEU A 163 23.70 14.54 -6.72
N SER A 164 22.80 13.70 -7.23
CA SER A 164 22.30 12.55 -6.49
C SER A 164 23.48 11.68 -6.00
N GLY A 165 23.57 11.48 -4.69
CA GLY A 165 24.62 10.67 -4.08
C GLY A 165 25.84 11.44 -3.56
N THR A 166 25.97 12.76 -3.82
CA THR A 166 27.17 13.53 -3.42
C THR A 166 27.01 14.33 -2.14
N SER A 167 25.82 14.34 -1.54
CA SER A 167 25.55 15.13 -0.34
C SER A 167 25.91 14.40 0.95
N VAL A 168 26.07 15.17 2.03
CA VAL A 168 26.28 14.62 3.38
C VAL A 168 25.12 13.72 3.78
N MET A 169 23.88 14.11 3.42
CA MET A 169 22.70 13.28 3.67
C MET A 169 22.78 11.97 2.90
N ALA A 170 23.13 12.00 1.61
CA ALA A 170 23.25 10.79 0.81
C ALA A 170 24.32 9.83 1.35
N ALA A 171 25.47 10.37 1.76
CA ALA A 171 26.55 9.59 2.37
C ALA A 171 26.10 8.94 3.68
N ALA A 172 25.46 9.71 4.57
CA ALA A 172 24.99 9.21 5.86
C ALA A 172 23.82 8.23 5.71
N ALA A 173 22.89 8.48 4.80
CA ALA A 173 21.80 7.57 4.47
C ALA A 173 22.34 6.24 3.93
N THR A 174 23.34 6.28 3.04
CA THR A 174 24.02 5.08 2.54
C THR A 174 24.70 4.31 3.67
N TYR A 175 25.40 5.01 4.56
CA TYR A 175 26.03 4.40 5.74
C TYR A 175 24.99 3.75 6.67
N ALA A 176 23.82 4.36 6.82
CA ALA A 176 22.69 3.83 7.57
C ALA A 176 21.89 2.74 6.83
N GLY A 177 22.29 2.36 5.61
CA GLY A 177 21.62 1.34 4.80
C GLY A 177 20.29 1.79 4.18
N VAL A 178 19.99 3.08 4.18
CA VAL A 178 18.77 3.64 3.57
C VAL A 178 18.89 3.56 2.05
N GLN A 179 17.91 2.92 1.40
CA GLN A 179 17.83 2.81 -0.05
C GLN A 179 16.70 3.66 -0.61
N VAL A 180 17.02 4.56 -1.53
CA VAL A 180 16.02 5.40 -2.23
C VAL A 180 15.55 4.69 -3.50
N ARG A 181 14.26 4.37 -3.59
CA ARG A 181 13.62 3.62 -4.68
C ARG A 181 13.17 4.54 -5.82
N GLY A 182 14.11 5.00 -6.65
CA GLY A 182 13.80 5.74 -7.88
C GLY A 182 12.83 6.91 -7.69
N SER A 183 12.03 7.24 -8.71
CA SER A 183 10.94 8.21 -8.58
C SER A 183 9.61 7.54 -8.21
N LEU A 184 8.74 8.29 -7.52
CA LEU A 184 7.37 7.84 -7.23
C LEU A 184 6.63 7.46 -8.51
N ARG A 185 6.79 8.27 -9.56
CA ARG A 185 6.19 8.01 -10.87
C ARG A 185 6.65 6.67 -11.44
N ASP A 186 7.94 6.34 -11.34
CA ASP A 186 8.45 5.04 -11.78
C ASP A 186 7.84 3.91 -10.97
N MET A 187 7.76 4.05 -9.63
CA MET A 187 7.16 3.03 -8.76
C MET A 187 5.68 2.79 -9.09
N GLU A 188 4.90 3.86 -9.30
CA GLU A 188 3.49 3.75 -9.69
C GLU A 188 3.32 3.13 -11.08
N ALA A 189 4.19 3.47 -12.04
CA ALA A 189 4.16 2.91 -13.40
C ALA A 189 4.37 1.39 -13.44
N ARG A 190 4.99 0.81 -12.39
CA ARG A 190 5.10 -0.64 -12.24
C ARG A 190 3.81 -1.31 -11.78
N LEU A 191 2.85 -0.56 -11.25
CA LEU A 191 1.63 -1.08 -10.63
C LEU A 191 0.37 -0.71 -11.42
N LYS A 192 0.40 0.38 -12.18
CA LYS A 192 -0.73 0.86 -12.98
C LYS A 192 -0.77 0.20 -14.36
N PRO A 193 -1.97 -0.03 -14.93
CA PRO A 193 -2.11 -0.41 -16.33
C PRO A 193 -1.37 0.59 -17.24
N ARG A 194 -0.61 0.07 -18.21
CA ARG A 194 0.24 0.90 -19.08
C ARG A 194 -0.54 1.58 -20.20
N GLY A 195 -1.75 1.11 -20.50
CA GLY A 195 -2.48 1.50 -21.69
C GLY A 195 -1.89 0.82 -22.92
N GLY A 196 -2.70 0.16 -23.75
CA GLY A 196 -2.21 -0.38 -25.02
C GLY A 196 -3.11 -1.39 -25.71
N PRO A 197 -2.65 -1.97 -26.84
CA PRO A 197 -3.43 -2.91 -27.64
C PRO A 197 -3.89 -4.16 -26.88
N GLY A 198 -3.13 -4.59 -25.86
CA GLY A 198 -3.46 -5.75 -25.03
C GLY A 198 -4.60 -5.49 -24.03
N ASP A 199 -5.01 -4.24 -23.82
CA ASP A 199 -6.10 -3.92 -22.87
C ASP A 199 -7.44 -4.47 -23.36
N GLU A 200 -7.67 -4.50 -24.67
CA GLU A 200 -8.91 -5.03 -25.26
C GLU A 200 -9.01 -6.54 -25.05
N GLU A 201 -7.92 -7.26 -25.31
CA GLU A 201 -7.82 -8.70 -25.05
C GLU A 201 -8.01 -9.01 -23.56
N GLN A 202 -7.36 -8.22 -22.70
CA GLN A 202 -7.49 -8.36 -21.25
C GLN A 202 -8.93 -8.12 -20.77
N ARG A 203 -9.61 -7.11 -21.31
CA ARG A 203 -11.01 -6.81 -21.00
C ARG A 203 -11.93 -7.95 -21.42
N ALA A 204 -11.76 -8.49 -22.63
CA ALA A 204 -12.53 -9.62 -23.10
C ALA A 204 -12.34 -10.87 -22.22
N ALA A 205 -11.11 -11.13 -21.76
CA ALA A 205 -10.83 -12.22 -20.84
C ALA A 205 -11.47 -12.03 -19.45
N LEU A 206 -11.49 -10.78 -18.94
CA LEU A 206 -12.19 -10.42 -17.71
C LEU A 206 -13.70 -10.63 -17.83
N ASP A 207 -14.31 -10.17 -18.92
CA ASP A 207 -15.75 -10.37 -19.18
C ASP A 207 -16.11 -11.86 -19.24
N ALA A 208 -15.32 -12.66 -19.99
CA ALA A 208 -15.52 -14.10 -20.11
C ALA A 208 -15.35 -14.83 -18.76
N SER A 209 -14.31 -14.47 -18.00
CA SER A 209 -14.06 -15.04 -16.68
C SER A 209 -15.15 -14.65 -15.68
N ALA A 210 -15.64 -13.41 -15.72
CA ALA A 210 -16.73 -12.94 -14.87
C ALA A 210 -18.02 -13.73 -15.15
N ALA A 211 -18.36 -13.91 -16.44
CA ALA A 211 -19.52 -14.70 -16.85
C ALA A 211 -19.44 -16.17 -16.40
N SER A 212 -18.23 -16.73 -16.26
CA SER A 212 -18.02 -18.11 -15.80
C SER A 212 -17.96 -18.27 -14.28
N LEU A 213 -17.26 -17.36 -13.59
CA LEU A 213 -16.94 -17.51 -12.17
C LEU A 213 -18.03 -16.94 -11.26
N VAL A 214 -18.64 -15.81 -11.62
CA VAL A 214 -19.63 -15.13 -10.76
C VAL A 214 -20.85 -16.02 -10.45
N PRO A 215 -21.47 -16.71 -11.44
CA PRO A 215 -22.57 -17.63 -11.15
C PRO A 215 -22.18 -18.77 -10.22
N ARG A 216 -20.97 -19.34 -10.37
CA ARG A 216 -20.49 -20.42 -9.49
C ARG A 216 -20.29 -19.96 -8.04
N ILE A 217 -19.90 -18.71 -7.85
CA ILE A 217 -19.71 -18.11 -6.52
C ILE A 217 -21.05 -17.80 -5.86
N LEU A 218 -22.02 -17.26 -6.61
CA LEU A 218 -23.30 -16.79 -6.08
C LEU A 218 -24.38 -17.89 -6.01
N GLU A 219 -24.41 -18.79 -6.99
CA GLU A 219 -25.50 -19.75 -7.21
C GLU A 219 -25.08 -21.20 -6.93
N GLY A 220 -23.82 -21.44 -6.56
CA GLY A 220 -23.32 -22.76 -6.21
C GLY A 220 -24.06 -23.36 -5.00
N ALA A 221 -24.36 -24.66 -5.06
CA ALA A 221 -25.00 -25.38 -3.96
C ALA A 221 -24.18 -25.25 -2.66
N GLU A 222 -24.82 -24.75 -1.60
CA GLU A 222 -24.30 -24.71 -0.21
C GLU A 222 -22.84 -24.23 -0.06
N GLY A 223 -22.40 -23.28 -0.89
CA GLY A 223 -21.04 -22.70 -0.82
C GLY A 223 -19.93 -23.54 -1.48
N GLN A 224 -20.25 -24.73 -2.01
CA GLN A 224 -19.28 -25.62 -2.65
C GLN A 224 -18.68 -25.00 -3.93
N GLY A 225 -19.49 -24.28 -4.71
CA GLY A 225 -19.00 -23.57 -5.90
C GLY A 225 -17.96 -22.49 -5.58
N ARG A 226 -18.13 -21.77 -4.45
CA ARG A 226 -17.15 -20.78 -3.97
C ARG A 226 -15.84 -21.43 -3.52
N GLU A 227 -15.92 -22.57 -2.83
CA GLU A 227 -14.74 -23.36 -2.44
C GLU A 227 -13.96 -23.87 -3.65
N GLU A 228 -14.66 -24.40 -4.66
CA GLU A 228 -14.04 -24.87 -5.90
C GLU A 228 -13.32 -23.76 -6.65
N VAL A 229 -13.94 -22.57 -6.75
CA VAL A 229 -13.30 -21.40 -7.37
C VAL A 229 -12.07 -21.00 -6.57
N ARG A 230 -12.15 -20.92 -5.23
CA ARG A 230 -11.00 -20.63 -4.37
C ARG A 230 -9.84 -21.59 -4.59
N GLU A 231 -10.10 -22.89 -4.55
CA GLU A 231 -9.08 -23.91 -4.72
C GLU A 231 -8.47 -23.87 -6.13
N ALA A 232 -9.29 -23.61 -7.17
CA ALA A 232 -8.81 -23.41 -8.52
C ALA A 232 -7.92 -22.16 -8.64
N THR A 233 -8.34 -21.03 -8.07
CA THR A 233 -7.57 -19.77 -8.07
C THR A 233 -6.23 -19.94 -7.34
N LEU A 234 -6.22 -20.52 -6.14
CA LEU A 234 -4.98 -20.73 -5.39
C LEU A 234 -4.04 -21.71 -6.10
N ARG A 235 -4.58 -22.75 -6.75
CA ARG A 235 -3.78 -23.69 -7.55
C ARG A 235 -3.14 -23.01 -8.74
N LEU A 236 -3.92 -22.23 -9.50
CA LEU A 236 -3.43 -21.47 -10.64
C LEU A 236 -2.36 -20.46 -10.21
N ALA A 237 -2.59 -19.73 -9.12
CA ALA A 237 -1.61 -18.78 -8.60
C ALA A 237 -0.30 -19.48 -8.19
N ARG A 238 -0.35 -20.61 -7.47
CA ARG A 238 0.85 -21.41 -7.14
C ARG A 238 1.59 -21.91 -8.37
N GLU A 239 0.88 -22.29 -9.42
CA GLU A 239 1.51 -22.69 -10.69
C GLU A 239 2.29 -21.52 -11.30
N ILE A 240 1.67 -20.34 -11.36
CA ILE A 240 2.31 -19.13 -11.89
C ILE A 240 3.51 -18.70 -11.03
N LEU A 241 3.42 -18.78 -9.70
CA LEU A 241 4.57 -18.54 -8.81
C LEU A 241 5.77 -19.43 -9.18
N ARG A 242 5.54 -20.71 -9.49
CA ARG A 242 6.60 -21.63 -9.93
C ARG A 242 7.16 -21.26 -11.30
N ARG A 243 6.35 -20.73 -12.22
CA ARG A 243 6.81 -20.21 -13.52
C ARG A 243 7.75 -19.01 -13.35
N PHE A 244 7.50 -18.15 -12.36
CA PHE A 244 8.39 -17.03 -12.06
C PHE A 244 9.76 -17.46 -11.52
N VAL A 245 9.82 -18.56 -10.77
CA VAL A 245 11.08 -19.11 -10.23
C VAL A 245 11.88 -19.82 -11.32
N ASN A 246 11.21 -20.57 -12.20
CA ASN A 246 11.81 -21.31 -13.30
C ASN A 246 11.19 -20.88 -14.63
N PRO A 247 11.55 -19.70 -15.17
CA PRO A 247 11.04 -19.26 -16.46
C PRO A 247 11.52 -20.25 -17.53
N LYS A 248 10.58 -21.03 -18.07
CA LYS A 248 10.89 -21.88 -19.22
C LYS A 248 11.23 -20.92 -20.38
N PRO A 249 12.37 -21.11 -21.08
CA PRO A 249 12.65 -20.28 -22.24
C PRO A 249 11.48 -20.40 -23.22
N PRO A 250 11.01 -19.29 -23.80
CA PRO A 250 9.94 -19.35 -24.79
C PRO A 250 10.33 -20.37 -25.86
N ASN A 251 9.40 -21.26 -26.22
CA ASN A 251 9.61 -22.18 -27.34
C ASN A 251 9.91 -21.33 -28.58
N SER A 252 11.18 -21.21 -28.94
CA SER A 252 11.58 -20.58 -30.19
C SER A 252 10.85 -21.30 -31.32
N PRO A 253 10.10 -20.60 -32.20
CA PRO A 253 9.61 -21.24 -33.40
C PRO A 253 10.81 -21.79 -34.16
N LYS A 254 10.76 -23.09 -34.50
CA LYS A 254 11.79 -23.75 -35.30
C LYS A 254 11.96 -22.96 -36.59
N ILE A 255 13.03 -22.20 -36.70
CA ILE A 255 13.47 -21.60 -37.97
C ILE A 255 13.78 -22.79 -38.89
N PRO A 256 13.12 -22.92 -40.05
CA PRO A 256 13.45 -23.99 -40.99
C PRO A 256 14.88 -23.75 -41.49
N ASN A 257 15.75 -24.74 -41.30
CA ASN A 257 17.09 -24.75 -41.88
C ASN A 257 16.98 -24.63 -43.40
N GLY A 258 17.47 -23.52 -43.95
CA GLY A 258 17.76 -23.32 -45.37
C GLY A 258 19.27 -23.11 -45.56
N PRO A 259 19.84 -23.54 -46.70
CA PRO A 259 21.24 -23.96 -46.79
C PRO A 259 22.22 -22.79 -46.91
N GLY A 260 23.47 -23.11 -46.59
CA GLY A 260 24.55 -22.15 -46.36
C GLY A 260 24.87 -21.22 -47.51
N SER A 261 25.35 -20.04 -47.12
CA SER A 261 26.13 -19.15 -47.98
C SER A 261 27.38 -18.75 -47.21
N GLN A 262 28.52 -19.21 -47.72
CA GLN A 262 29.84 -18.71 -47.37
C GLN A 262 29.99 -17.29 -47.91
N ALA A 263 30.48 -16.35 -47.10
CA ALA A 263 31.14 -15.16 -47.61
C ALA A 263 32.07 -14.53 -46.56
N GLY A 264 33.37 -14.65 -46.83
CA GLY A 264 34.27 -13.50 -46.85
C GLY A 264 34.70 -12.90 -45.52
N ALA A 265 35.81 -13.41 -44.98
CA ALA A 265 36.69 -12.63 -44.14
C ALA A 265 37.30 -11.48 -44.94
N ALA A 266 37.13 -10.24 -44.49
CA ALA A 266 37.96 -9.10 -44.86
C ALA A 266 38.13 -8.22 -43.61
N GLY A 267 39.36 -8.22 -43.09
CA GLY A 267 39.76 -7.38 -41.98
C GLY A 267 39.93 -5.93 -42.41
N ALA A 268 39.52 -5.02 -41.53
CA ALA A 268 40.02 -3.66 -41.50
C ALA A 268 40.11 -3.22 -40.04
N LEU A 269 41.35 -3.01 -39.58
CA LEU A 269 41.64 -2.28 -38.35
C LEU A 269 41.06 -0.87 -38.48
N SER A 270 40.23 -0.46 -37.52
CA SER A 270 39.92 0.95 -37.28
C SER A 270 40.01 1.25 -35.79
N THR A 271 41.12 1.89 -35.44
CA THR A 271 41.41 2.48 -34.13
C THR A 271 40.67 3.81 -34.01
N ALA A 272 39.49 3.79 -33.39
CA ALA A 272 38.90 4.97 -32.75
C ALA A 272 37.80 4.50 -31.79
N ARG A 273 38.06 4.60 -30.49
CA ARG A 273 37.08 4.33 -29.44
C ARG A 273 36.28 5.63 -29.24
N PRO A 274 35.02 5.74 -29.68
CA PRO A 274 34.23 6.91 -29.33
C PRO A 274 33.94 6.86 -27.83
N VAL A 275 34.30 7.95 -27.14
CA VAL A 275 33.86 8.20 -25.76
C VAL A 275 32.33 8.19 -25.79
N ARG A 276 31.72 7.18 -25.16
CA ARG A 276 30.26 7.14 -24.99
C ARG A 276 29.85 8.38 -24.18
N PRO A 277 28.83 9.13 -24.59
CA PRO A 277 28.27 10.15 -23.72
C PRO A 277 27.79 9.47 -22.44
N VAL A 278 28.26 9.97 -21.29
CA VAL A 278 27.74 9.57 -19.99
C VAL A 278 26.32 10.10 -19.90
N VAL A 279 25.35 9.26 -20.26
CA VAL A 279 23.94 9.52 -19.98
C VAL A 279 23.79 9.50 -18.45
N PRO A 280 23.20 10.53 -17.82
CA PRO A 280 23.02 10.53 -16.38
C PRO A 280 22.21 9.31 -15.95
N ALA A 281 22.67 8.66 -14.86
CA ALA A 281 22.18 7.38 -14.34
C ALA A 281 20.68 7.32 -13.98
N ARG A 282 19.93 8.43 -14.12
CA ARG A 282 18.48 8.51 -13.86
C ARG A 282 17.64 7.64 -14.81
N PHE A 283 18.08 7.41 -16.05
CA PHE A 283 17.28 6.66 -17.04
C PHE A 283 17.63 5.17 -17.17
N ALA A 284 18.81 4.76 -16.70
CA ALA A 284 19.29 3.39 -16.87
C ALA A 284 18.54 2.37 -15.98
N GLY A 285 18.12 2.75 -14.77
CA GLY A 285 17.37 1.86 -13.86
C GLY A 285 15.88 1.71 -14.20
N ALA A 286 15.25 2.76 -14.74
CA ALA A 286 13.84 2.71 -15.14
C ALA A 286 13.62 1.80 -16.36
N THR A 287 14.58 1.78 -17.29
CA THR A 287 14.52 0.95 -18.50
C THR A 287 14.72 -0.54 -18.20
N THR A 288 15.53 -0.91 -17.22
CA THR A 288 15.67 -2.31 -16.78
C THR A 288 14.43 -2.80 -16.05
N ALA A 289 13.87 -2.00 -15.15
CA ALA A 289 12.66 -2.36 -14.41
C ALA A 289 11.44 -2.53 -15.35
N ALA A 290 11.29 -1.65 -16.35
CA ALA A 290 10.22 -1.77 -17.33
C ALA A 290 10.32 -3.05 -18.17
N ALA A 291 11.55 -3.44 -18.55
CA ALA A 291 11.82 -4.67 -19.30
C ALA A 291 11.57 -5.93 -18.47
N GLU A 292 11.97 -5.94 -17.19
CA GLU A 292 11.65 -7.03 -16.24
C GLU A 292 10.13 -7.18 -16.08
N ASP A 293 9.43 -6.07 -15.86
CA ASP A 293 7.98 -6.08 -15.72
C ASP A 293 7.28 -6.54 -17.02
N ALA A 294 7.80 -6.19 -18.20
CA ALA A 294 7.29 -6.69 -19.47
C ALA A 294 7.56 -8.19 -19.68
N ALA A 295 8.71 -8.70 -19.24
CA ALA A 295 9.01 -10.13 -19.24
C ALA A 295 8.06 -10.89 -18.29
N ASP A 296 7.77 -10.33 -17.13
CA ASP A 296 6.79 -10.86 -16.18
C ASP A 296 5.37 -10.87 -16.77
N ASP A 297 4.96 -9.78 -17.42
CA ASP A 297 3.65 -9.66 -18.07
C ASP A 297 3.44 -10.71 -19.18
N ALA A 298 4.52 -11.14 -19.84
CA ALA A 298 4.50 -12.13 -20.91
C ALA A 298 4.39 -13.59 -20.40
N LEU A 299 4.63 -13.85 -19.11
CA LEU A 299 4.53 -15.19 -18.52
C LEU A 299 3.10 -15.62 -18.15
N ILE A 300 2.15 -14.67 -18.20
CA ILE A 300 0.77 -14.86 -17.77
C ILE A 300 -0.17 -14.48 -18.91
N THR A 301 -1.07 -15.38 -19.28
CA THR A 301 -2.07 -15.10 -20.33
C THR A 301 -3.19 -14.19 -19.82
N ALA A 302 -3.95 -13.59 -20.74
CA ALA A 302 -5.08 -12.74 -20.37
C ALA A 302 -6.13 -13.49 -19.56
N ASP A 303 -6.44 -14.75 -19.94
CA ASP A 303 -7.39 -15.62 -19.24
C ASP A 303 -6.92 -16.00 -17.84
N GLU A 304 -5.64 -16.34 -17.68
CA GLU A 304 -5.07 -16.66 -16.37
C GLU A 304 -5.11 -15.43 -15.45
N ALA A 305 -4.74 -14.26 -15.95
CA ALA A 305 -4.80 -13.02 -15.20
C ALA A 305 -6.24 -12.69 -14.79
N ALA A 306 -7.21 -12.82 -15.71
CA ALA A 306 -8.62 -12.56 -15.44
C ALA A 306 -9.21 -13.48 -14.37
N ALA A 307 -8.93 -14.80 -14.45
CA ALA A 307 -9.37 -15.77 -13.47
C ALA A 307 -8.78 -15.49 -12.07
N LEU A 308 -7.53 -15.05 -11.99
CA LEU A 308 -6.89 -14.67 -10.73
C LEU A 308 -7.45 -13.37 -10.15
N VAL A 309 -7.60 -12.32 -10.97
CA VAL A 309 -8.14 -11.02 -10.53
C VAL A 309 -9.54 -11.19 -9.92
N LEU A 310 -10.40 -11.98 -10.58
CA LEU A 310 -11.76 -12.23 -10.08
C LEU A 310 -11.77 -13.18 -8.88
N GLY A 311 -10.94 -14.23 -8.89
CA GLY A 311 -10.85 -15.16 -7.76
C GLY A 311 -10.33 -14.52 -6.47
N LEU A 312 -9.45 -13.52 -6.58
CA LEU A 312 -8.93 -12.74 -5.45
C LEU A 312 -9.97 -11.80 -4.79
N GLN A 313 -11.14 -11.61 -5.41
CA GLN A 313 -12.23 -10.88 -4.77
C GLN A 313 -12.86 -11.68 -3.61
N ASP A 314 -12.65 -13.01 -3.57
CA ASP A 314 -12.97 -13.80 -2.39
C ASP A 314 -11.97 -13.53 -1.25
N ARG A 315 -12.48 -13.01 -0.13
CA ARG A 315 -11.67 -12.63 1.05
C ARG A 315 -10.80 -13.80 1.55
N VAL A 316 -11.34 -15.01 1.60
CA VAL A 316 -10.60 -16.19 2.07
C VAL A 316 -9.49 -16.58 1.08
N THR A 317 -9.76 -16.54 -0.23
CA THR A 317 -8.73 -16.72 -1.26
C THR A 317 -7.59 -15.71 -1.09
N ARG A 318 -7.93 -14.42 -0.93
CA ARG A 318 -6.96 -13.35 -0.72
C ARG A 318 -6.14 -13.55 0.56
N ASP A 319 -6.79 -13.89 1.66
CA ASP A 319 -6.11 -14.06 2.96
C ASP A 319 -5.13 -15.24 2.90
N ARG A 320 -5.48 -16.33 2.18
CA ARG A 320 -4.54 -17.43 1.89
C ARG A 320 -3.40 -17.02 0.95
N ALA A 321 -3.67 -16.16 -0.02
CA ALA A 321 -2.62 -15.59 -0.88
C ALA A 321 -1.67 -14.65 -0.12
N ALA A 322 -2.15 -14.00 0.96
CA ALA A 322 -1.33 -13.14 1.81
C ALA A 322 -0.27 -13.92 2.63
N GLU A 323 -0.43 -15.24 2.78
CA GLU A 323 0.56 -16.12 3.39
C GLU A 323 1.85 -16.26 2.57
N TRP A 324 1.86 -15.86 1.30
CA TRP A 324 3.03 -15.92 0.42
C TRP A 324 3.89 -14.66 0.55
N MET A 325 4.39 -14.39 1.74
CA MET A 325 5.14 -13.16 2.05
C MET A 325 6.63 -13.37 2.36
N GLU A 326 7.10 -14.62 2.46
CA GLU A 326 8.46 -14.95 2.88
C GLU A 326 9.22 -15.83 1.88
N GLY A 327 10.56 -15.80 1.98
CA GLY A 327 11.44 -16.62 1.17
C GLY A 327 11.30 -16.40 -0.34
N TRP A 328 11.37 -17.48 -1.10
CA TRP A 328 11.19 -17.44 -2.55
C TRP A 328 9.73 -17.17 -2.95
N GLU A 329 8.77 -17.55 -2.11
CA GLU A 329 7.33 -17.32 -2.36
C GLU A 329 7.06 -15.82 -2.36
N GLY A 330 7.59 -15.07 -1.39
CA GLY A 330 7.41 -13.61 -1.30
C GLY A 330 7.92 -12.85 -2.53
N THR A 331 9.09 -13.22 -3.06
CA THR A 331 9.66 -12.55 -4.25
C THR A 331 8.87 -12.85 -5.52
N ALA A 332 8.43 -14.10 -5.71
CA ALA A 332 7.56 -14.50 -6.81
C ALA A 332 6.15 -13.90 -6.69
N ALA A 333 5.61 -13.83 -5.46
CA ALA A 333 4.28 -13.30 -5.19
C ALA A 333 4.22 -11.81 -5.48
N LEU A 334 5.22 -11.02 -5.06
CA LEU A 334 5.29 -9.61 -5.43
C LEU A 334 5.27 -9.40 -6.95
N ARG A 335 5.99 -10.22 -7.73
CA ARG A 335 5.95 -10.17 -9.21
C ARG A 335 4.55 -10.46 -9.74
N LEU A 336 3.91 -11.52 -9.26
CA LEU A 336 2.54 -11.87 -9.63
C LEU A 336 1.56 -10.73 -9.35
N TRP A 337 1.58 -10.18 -8.13
CA TRP A 337 0.67 -9.11 -7.72
C TRP A 337 0.85 -7.84 -8.56
N ARG A 338 2.08 -7.51 -8.94
CA ARG A 338 2.35 -6.41 -9.87
C ARG A 338 1.74 -6.66 -11.25
N VAL A 339 1.91 -7.86 -11.81
CA VAL A 339 1.29 -8.21 -13.10
C VAL A 339 -0.24 -8.09 -13.00
N LEU A 340 -0.85 -8.70 -11.99
CA LEU A 340 -2.32 -8.65 -11.82
C LEU A 340 -2.84 -7.22 -11.65
N ALA A 341 -2.15 -6.37 -10.89
CA ALA A 341 -2.52 -4.96 -10.75
C ALA A 341 -2.49 -4.22 -12.10
N ARG A 342 -1.45 -4.45 -12.92
CA ARG A 342 -1.36 -3.87 -14.27
C ARG A 342 -2.41 -4.40 -15.25
N ARG A 343 -2.95 -5.62 -15.02
CA ARG A 343 -3.99 -6.25 -15.84
C ARG A 343 -5.43 -5.84 -15.45
N CYS A 344 -5.60 -5.03 -14.40
CA CYS A 344 -6.90 -4.47 -14.02
C CYS A 344 -7.23 -3.25 -14.89
N VAL A 345 -7.65 -3.51 -16.13
CA VAL A 345 -7.98 -2.48 -17.14
C VAL A 345 -9.42 -1.98 -17.00
N THR A 346 -9.74 -0.83 -17.59
CA THR A 346 -11.10 -0.26 -17.62
C THR A 346 -12.13 -1.25 -18.21
N PRO A 347 -13.31 -1.49 -17.59
CA PRO A 347 -13.87 -0.85 -16.39
C PRO A 347 -13.58 -1.56 -15.05
N TYR A 348 -12.66 -2.52 -15.01
CA TYR A 348 -12.36 -3.35 -13.85
C TYR A 348 -11.30 -2.73 -12.91
N GLN A 349 -11.08 -1.42 -12.91
CA GLN A 349 -9.99 -0.81 -12.13
C GLN A 349 -10.15 -1.00 -10.61
N GLU A 350 -11.38 -1.03 -10.11
CA GLU A 350 -11.68 -1.29 -8.70
C GLU A 350 -11.18 -2.68 -8.23
N HIS A 351 -11.11 -3.66 -9.15
CA HIS A 351 -10.65 -5.00 -8.84
C HIS A 351 -9.14 -5.05 -8.56
N ALA A 352 -8.40 -3.96 -8.88
CA ALA A 352 -6.99 -3.81 -8.57
C ALA A 352 -6.73 -3.68 -7.06
N ALA A 353 -7.72 -3.30 -6.24
CA ALA A 353 -7.54 -3.10 -4.80
C ALA A 353 -6.96 -4.36 -4.11
N ALA A 354 -7.45 -5.55 -4.46
CA ALA A 354 -6.95 -6.81 -3.92
C ALA A 354 -5.47 -7.11 -4.28
N PRO A 355 -5.06 -7.17 -5.56
CA PRO A 355 -3.66 -7.41 -5.92
C PRO A 355 -2.73 -6.27 -5.47
N LEU A 356 -3.16 -5.01 -5.49
CA LEU A 356 -2.35 -3.89 -4.98
C LEU A 356 -2.13 -4.00 -3.46
N THR A 357 -3.15 -4.42 -2.71
CA THR A 357 -3.01 -4.67 -1.26
C THR A 357 -2.04 -5.82 -0.99
N LEU A 358 -2.12 -6.90 -1.76
CA LEU A 358 -1.19 -8.04 -1.64
C LEU A 358 0.24 -7.65 -2.03
N ALA A 359 0.43 -6.86 -3.09
CA ALA A 359 1.73 -6.30 -3.46
C ALA A 359 2.30 -5.42 -2.33
N GLY A 360 1.45 -4.60 -1.71
CA GLY A 360 1.82 -3.78 -0.57
C GLY A 360 2.26 -4.59 0.64
N TRP A 361 1.48 -5.62 0.98
CA TRP A 361 1.77 -6.55 2.08
C TRP A 361 3.08 -7.31 1.88
N THR A 362 3.31 -7.87 0.69
CA THR A 362 4.54 -8.62 0.40
C THR A 362 5.77 -7.71 0.33
N ALA A 363 5.65 -6.51 -0.24
CA ALA A 363 6.72 -5.51 -0.21
C ALA A 363 7.10 -5.12 1.23
N TRP A 364 6.11 -4.86 2.09
CA TRP A 364 6.36 -4.51 3.48
C TRP A 364 7.02 -5.67 4.25
N SER A 365 6.51 -6.88 4.05
CA SER A 365 7.03 -8.10 4.68
C SER A 365 8.47 -8.43 4.29
N THR A 366 8.91 -8.01 3.09
CA THR A 366 10.27 -8.21 2.59
C THR A 366 11.20 -7.02 2.87
N GLY A 367 10.72 -6.00 3.59
CA GLY A 367 11.49 -4.82 3.99
C GLY A 367 11.50 -3.67 2.97
N ASP A 368 10.70 -3.75 1.91
CA ASP A 368 10.53 -2.69 0.92
C ASP A 368 9.34 -1.78 1.28
N GLU A 369 9.48 -1.04 2.38
CA GLU A 369 8.45 -0.10 2.84
C GLU A 369 8.04 0.96 1.81
N PRO A 370 8.96 1.57 1.03
CA PRO A 370 8.57 2.52 -0.01
C PRO A 370 7.58 1.91 -1.01
N THR A 371 7.90 0.74 -1.56
CA THR A 371 7.00 0.05 -2.49
C THR A 371 5.69 -0.32 -1.81
N ALA A 372 5.72 -0.71 -0.54
CA ALA A 372 4.51 -1.03 0.22
C ALA A 372 3.55 0.16 0.32
N ARG A 373 4.05 1.34 0.73
CA ARG A 373 3.23 2.56 0.85
C ARG A 373 2.66 2.99 -0.49
N VAL A 374 3.44 2.89 -1.57
CA VAL A 374 2.94 3.21 -2.93
C VAL A 374 1.84 2.24 -3.35
N ALA A 375 2.04 0.93 -3.21
CA ALA A 375 1.05 -0.06 -3.60
C ALA A 375 -0.25 0.05 -2.78
N LEU A 376 -0.15 0.26 -1.47
CA LEU A 376 -1.30 0.45 -0.59
C LEU A 376 -2.04 1.76 -0.87
N GLY A 377 -1.31 2.85 -1.17
CA GLY A 377 -1.92 4.10 -1.61
C GLY A 377 -2.73 3.92 -2.90
N LEU A 378 -2.16 3.23 -3.90
CA LEU A 378 -2.87 2.91 -5.13
C LEU A 378 -4.08 1.98 -4.92
N ALA A 379 -4.02 1.07 -3.95
CA ALA A 379 -5.17 0.24 -3.60
C ALA A 379 -6.33 1.09 -3.07
N LEU A 380 -6.04 2.10 -2.24
CA LEU A 380 -7.03 3.03 -1.70
C LEU A 380 -7.54 4.03 -2.75
N ASP A 381 -6.73 4.39 -3.75
CA ASP A 381 -7.20 5.16 -4.91
C ASP A 381 -8.19 4.34 -5.76
N ALA A 382 -8.01 3.01 -5.84
CA ALA A 382 -8.90 2.11 -6.57
C ALA A 382 -10.20 1.80 -5.79
N ASP A 383 -10.10 1.58 -4.48
CA ASP A 383 -11.23 1.42 -3.56
C ASP A 383 -10.90 2.02 -2.17
N PRO A 384 -11.44 3.23 -1.86
CA PRO A 384 -11.20 3.90 -0.58
C PRO A 384 -11.70 3.12 0.64
N GLU A 385 -12.70 2.25 0.47
CA GLU A 385 -13.33 1.47 1.54
C GLU A 385 -12.68 0.09 1.72
N TYR A 386 -11.61 -0.22 0.98
CA TYR A 386 -10.92 -1.50 1.08
C TYR A 386 -10.19 -1.65 2.43
N VAL A 387 -10.91 -2.20 3.42
CA VAL A 387 -10.48 -2.26 4.83
C VAL A 387 -9.08 -2.82 5.02
N PHE A 388 -8.71 -3.86 4.27
CA PHE A 388 -7.39 -4.47 4.41
C PHE A 388 -6.27 -3.53 3.96
N ALA A 389 -6.46 -2.77 2.88
CA ALA A 389 -5.52 -1.74 2.45
C ALA A 389 -5.43 -0.62 3.48
N ARG A 390 -6.56 -0.16 4.04
CA ARG A 390 -6.58 0.90 5.05
C ARG A 390 -5.77 0.54 6.29
N LEU A 391 -5.98 -0.67 6.82
CA LEU A 391 -5.28 -1.16 8.00
C LEU A 391 -3.78 -1.32 7.75
N LEU A 392 -3.38 -1.92 6.62
CA LEU A 392 -1.97 -2.07 6.28
C LEU A 392 -1.29 -0.74 5.99
N HIS A 393 -1.98 0.18 5.31
CA HIS A 393 -1.45 1.50 5.00
C HIS A 393 -1.23 2.31 6.28
N GLN A 394 -2.19 2.25 7.21
CA GLN A 394 -2.04 2.85 8.54
C GLN A 394 -0.87 2.23 9.31
N ALA A 395 -0.83 0.89 9.42
CA ALA A 395 0.23 0.18 10.14
C ALA A 395 1.65 0.50 9.59
N CYS A 396 1.79 0.56 8.27
CA CYS A 396 3.05 0.89 7.59
C CYS A 396 3.47 2.35 7.82
N ASN A 397 2.52 3.27 7.94
CA ASN A 397 2.78 4.68 8.22
C ASN A 397 3.05 4.95 9.70
N GLU A 398 2.51 4.13 10.61
CA GLU A 398 2.78 4.17 12.04
C GLU A 398 4.12 3.50 12.42
N GLY A 399 4.78 2.83 11.47
CA GLY A 399 6.07 2.17 11.71
C GLY A 399 5.97 0.91 12.56
N LEU A 400 4.82 0.21 12.50
CA LEU A 400 4.66 -1.09 13.14
C LEU A 400 5.62 -2.12 12.53
N ASP A 401 6.00 -3.13 13.29
CA ASP A 401 6.81 -4.24 12.76
C ASP A 401 5.90 -5.26 12.05
N PRO A 402 6.14 -5.56 10.75
CA PRO A 402 5.37 -6.57 10.02
C PRO A 402 5.48 -7.98 10.64
N GLU A 403 6.50 -8.27 11.46
CA GLU A 403 6.68 -9.60 12.10
C GLU A 403 5.46 -10.03 12.92
N SER A 404 4.77 -9.09 13.59
CA SER A 404 3.58 -9.43 14.39
C SER A 404 2.47 -10.03 13.52
N LEU A 405 2.26 -9.46 12.32
CA LEU A 405 1.28 -9.97 11.35
C LEU A 405 1.77 -11.23 10.65
N ARG A 406 3.07 -11.32 10.34
CA ARG A 406 3.67 -12.53 9.76
C ARG A 406 3.51 -13.73 10.68
N SER A 407 3.77 -13.57 11.98
CA SER A 407 3.58 -14.62 12.99
C SER A 407 2.12 -15.09 13.06
N CYS A 408 1.15 -14.17 12.97
CA CYS A 408 -0.27 -14.51 12.95
C CYS A 408 -0.62 -15.38 11.73
N LEU A 409 -0.23 -14.95 10.52
CA LEU A 409 -0.50 -15.68 9.28
C LEU A 409 0.18 -17.06 9.25
N ARG A 410 1.38 -17.20 9.83
CA ARG A 410 2.05 -18.50 9.97
C ARG A 410 1.24 -19.46 10.85
N SER A 411 0.80 -19.00 12.03
CA SER A 411 -0.03 -19.81 12.93
C SER A 411 -1.30 -20.29 12.24
N GLU A 412 -1.99 -19.40 11.53
CA GLU A 412 -3.20 -19.79 10.83
C GLU A 412 -2.95 -20.80 9.69
N ARG A 413 -1.82 -20.67 8.98
CA ARG A 413 -1.40 -21.63 7.95
C ARG A 413 -1.13 -23.00 8.55
N ASP A 414 -0.43 -23.04 9.69
CA ASP A 414 -0.08 -24.27 10.40
C ASP A 414 -1.34 -24.97 10.98
N ASP A 415 -2.25 -24.20 11.58
CA ASP A 415 -3.53 -24.70 12.11
C ASP A 415 -4.39 -25.32 10.98
N ARG A 416 -4.42 -24.67 9.82
CA ARG A 416 -5.12 -25.21 8.63
C ARG A 416 -4.46 -26.48 8.10
N ALA A 417 -3.13 -26.50 7.99
CA ALA A 417 -2.41 -27.68 7.53
C ALA A 417 -2.59 -28.87 8.49
N ALA A 418 -2.69 -28.62 9.80
CA ALA A 418 -3.02 -29.63 10.80
C ALA A 418 -4.46 -30.15 10.63
N ALA A 419 -5.44 -29.25 10.45
CA ALA A 419 -6.84 -29.63 10.24
C ALA A 419 -7.04 -30.48 8.96
N GLU A 420 -6.36 -30.13 7.86
CA GLU A 420 -6.39 -30.92 6.61
C GLU A 420 -5.80 -32.32 6.79
N GLN A 421 -4.77 -32.47 7.64
CA GLN A 421 -4.15 -33.76 7.97
C GLN A 421 -5.00 -34.59 8.95
N GLU A 422 -5.77 -33.95 9.83
CA GLU A 422 -6.65 -34.61 10.81
C GLU A 422 -7.98 -35.09 10.23
N THR A 423 -8.40 -34.61 9.04
CA THR A 423 -9.57 -35.17 8.35
C THR A 423 -9.37 -36.67 8.05
N PRO A 424 -10.09 -37.59 8.71
CA PRO A 424 -9.84 -39.01 8.53
C PRO A 424 -10.35 -39.46 7.15
N SER A 425 -9.43 -39.95 6.33
CA SER A 425 -9.75 -40.65 5.08
C SER A 425 -10.79 -41.74 5.33
N PRO A 426 -11.92 -41.79 4.57
CA PRO A 426 -12.98 -42.78 4.79
C PRO A 426 -12.57 -44.12 4.18
N SER A 427 -11.51 -44.73 4.70
CA SER A 427 -11.06 -46.04 4.21
C SER A 427 -10.22 -46.80 5.22
N LYS A 428 -10.83 -47.15 6.37
CA LYS A 428 -10.59 -48.45 7.01
C LYS A 428 -11.87 -48.91 7.70
N ARG A 429 -12.62 -49.75 6.98
CA ARG A 429 -13.66 -50.62 7.54
C ARG A 429 -13.03 -51.43 8.67
N THR A 430 -13.25 -51.02 9.92
CA THR A 430 -13.00 -51.88 11.07
C THR A 430 -14.03 -53.00 11.03
N ARG A 431 -13.58 -54.17 10.57
CA ARG A 431 -14.36 -55.39 10.46
C ARG A 431 -14.76 -55.80 11.88
N MET A 432 -16.04 -55.71 12.22
CA MET A 432 -16.59 -56.33 13.43
C MET A 432 -16.26 -57.82 13.41
N ARG A 433 -15.48 -58.30 14.37
CA ARG A 433 -15.33 -59.72 14.64
C ARG A 433 -16.21 -60.09 15.82
N ALA A 434 -17.34 -60.71 15.51
CA ALA A 434 -18.17 -61.38 16.50
C ALA A 434 -17.42 -62.61 17.04
N THR A 435 -17.33 -62.74 18.36
CA THR A 435 -17.03 -64.01 19.04
C THR A 435 -18.13 -64.29 20.07
N ARG A 436 -18.70 -65.48 19.95
CA ARG A 436 -19.82 -66.02 20.76
C ARG A 436 -19.37 -66.42 22.16
N ARG A 437 -20.31 -66.22 23.11
CA ARG A 437 -20.50 -66.73 24.50
C ARG A 437 -20.31 -68.26 24.68
N PRO A 438 -20.07 -68.80 25.91
CA PRO A 438 -21.09 -69.00 26.98
C PRO A 438 -20.54 -68.82 28.43
N GLY A 439 -21.29 -68.48 29.49
CA GLY A 439 -22.49 -69.11 30.07
C GLY A 439 -22.87 -68.48 31.44
N THR A 440 -24.12 -68.69 31.84
CA THR A 440 -24.96 -68.23 32.99
C THR A 440 -24.58 -68.95 34.33
N PRO A 441 -25.21 -68.74 35.55
CA PRO A 441 -26.44 -67.97 35.87
C PRO A 441 -26.62 -67.27 37.27
N LEU A 442 -27.72 -66.48 37.36
CA LEU A 442 -28.63 -66.17 38.50
C LEU A 442 -28.12 -65.25 39.65
N THR A 443 -28.86 -64.23 40.15
CA THR A 443 -30.19 -64.29 40.78
C THR A 443 -30.90 -62.91 40.90
N LEU A 444 -32.21 -62.91 40.61
CA LEU A 444 -33.37 -62.31 41.32
C LEU A 444 -33.27 -60.96 42.09
N ARG A 445 -34.02 -59.94 41.65
CA ARG A 445 -35.38 -59.58 42.18
C ARG A 445 -35.99 -58.35 41.47
N LYS A 446 -37.31 -58.39 41.35
CA LYS A 446 -38.30 -57.39 40.88
C LYS A 446 -39.33 -57.23 42.04
N PRO A 447 -40.45 -56.48 41.95
CA PRO A 447 -40.73 -55.14 41.39
C PRO A 447 -41.75 -54.32 42.26
N GLY A 448 -42.17 -53.13 41.79
CA GLY A 448 -43.46 -52.47 42.15
C GLY A 448 -43.44 -50.99 41.73
N ARG A 449 -44.09 -50.53 40.65
CA ARG A 449 -45.53 -50.32 40.32
C ARG A 449 -46.22 -49.25 41.18
N GLN A 450 -46.62 -48.14 40.54
CA GLN A 450 -47.92 -47.40 40.61
C GLN A 450 -47.67 -45.94 40.10
N THR A 451 -48.18 -45.50 38.94
CA THR A 451 -49.55 -45.05 38.53
C THR A 451 -49.99 -43.67 39.06
N GLY A 452 -50.47 -42.83 38.13
CA GLY A 452 -51.21 -41.57 38.34
C GLY A 452 -50.42 -40.36 37.82
N GLY A 453 -50.89 -39.47 36.95
CA GLY A 453 -52.25 -39.10 36.51
C GLY A 453 -52.38 -37.57 36.59
N SER A 454 -53.10 -36.96 35.63
CA SER A 454 -53.42 -35.52 35.46
C SER A 454 -52.40 -34.71 34.65
N GLU A 455 -52.59 -34.36 33.37
CA GLU A 455 -53.62 -33.53 32.69
C GLU A 455 -53.73 -32.05 33.12
N ARG A 456 -53.62 -31.16 32.10
CA ARG A 456 -54.17 -29.78 31.93
C ARG A 456 -53.48 -28.67 32.75
N ARG A 457 -53.33 -27.42 32.30
CA ARG A 457 -53.83 -26.62 31.15
C ARG A 457 -52.98 -25.34 31.02
N ALA A 458 -53.18 -24.62 29.93
CA ALA A 458 -52.45 -23.46 29.45
C ALA A 458 -52.85 -22.08 30.06
N ALA A 459 -52.00 -21.09 29.74
CA ALA A 459 -52.30 -19.71 29.29
C ALA A 459 -52.20 -18.52 30.28
N ALA A 460 -51.85 -17.39 29.64
CA ALA A 460 -51.79 -15.97 30.07
C ALA A 460 -50.53 -15.56 30.87
N GLY A 461 -49.69 -14.59 30.47
CA GLY A 461 -49.87 -13.46 29.55
C GLY A 461 -50.28 -12.20 30.32
N VAL A 462 -49.32 -11.47 30.92
CA VAL A 462 -49.53 -10.11 31.45
C VAL A 462 -48.24 -9.27 31.40
N ARG A 463 -48.23 -8.26 30.52
CA ARG A 463 -47.78 -6.87 30.76
C ARG A 463 -49.05 -6.02 30.58
N PRO A 464 -49.29 -4.90 31.30
CA PRO A 464 -48.52 -3.66 31.10
C PRO A 464 -48.47 -2.70 32.32
N GLY A 465 -47.76 -1.56 32.17
CA GLY A 465 -48.06 -0.32 32.91
C GLY A 465 -46.86 0.48 33.41
N GLY A 466 -46.59 1.63 32.78
CA GLY A 466 -45.83 2.74 33.38
C GLY A 466 -46.68 3.54 34.39
N PRO A 467 -46.15 4.62 34.99
CA PRO A 467 -46.60 5.95 34.55
C PRO A 467 -45.52 7.06 34.57
N ALA A 468 -45.96 8.26 34.18
CA ALA A 468 -45.24 9.45 33.76
C ALA A 468 -44.99 10.52 34.87
N SER A 469 -44.06 11.44 34.58
CA SER A 469 -44.01 12.87 35.00
C SER A 469 -42.76 13.48 34.33
N GLY A 470 -42.64 14.72 33.85
CA GLY A 470 -43.44 15.94 33.84
C GLY A 470 -42.50 17.10 33.40
N ARG A 471 -43.00 18.04 32.60
CA ARG A 471 -42.34 19.27 32.07
C ARG A 471 -42.06 20.32 33.17
N PRO A 472 -41.18 21.33 32.94
CA PRO A 472 -41.56 22.65 32.36
C PRO A 472 -40.47 23.20 31.38
N GLY A 473 -40.61 24.23 30.54
CA GLY A 473 -41.61 25.29 30.39
C GLY A 473 -40.95 26.69 30.39
N SER A 474 -40.55 27.19 29.21
CA SER A 474 -40.45 28.59 28.71
C SER A 474 -39.75 29.72 29.50
N GLY A 475 -38.91 30.50 28.81
CA GLY A 475 -38.54 31.88 29.18
C GLY A 475 -37.61 32.59 28.17
N ILE A 476 -38.17 33.45 27.32
CA ILE A 476 -37.48 34.44 26.48
C ILE A 476 -37.29 35.73 27.29
N PRO A 477 -36.25 36.54 27.03
CA PRO A 477 -36.42 37.99 27.10
C PRO A 477 -36.12 38.69 25.77
N ARG A 478 -37.09 39.48 25.32
CA ARG A 478 -36.93 40.59 24.38
C ARG A 478 -36.69 41.87 25.19
N HIS A 479 -35.67 42.64 24.84
CA HIS A 479 -35.64 44.12 24.90
C HIS A 479 -35.13 44.55 23.53
N GLY A 480 -35.79 45.42 22.75
CA GLY A 480 -36.42 46.68 23.12
C GLY A 480 -35.52 47.79 22.57
N GLY A 481 -35.76 48.21 21.31
CA GLY A 481 -34.87 49.09 20.56
C GLY A 481 -35.00 50.58 20.89
N GLN A 482 -34.06 51.36 20.35
CA GLN A 482 -34.25 52.78 20.04
C GLN A 482 -33.57 53.16 18.72
N ARG A 483 -34.31 53.98 17.97
CA ARG A 483 -34.01 54.72 16.73
C ARG A 483 -32.73 55.56 16.93
N GLY A 484 -31.90 55.93 15.96
CA GLY A 484 -32.06 56.14 14.52
C GLY A 484 -31.58 57.56 14.20
N SER A 485 -30.62 57.72 13.29
CA SER A 485 -30.41 58.96 12.52
C SER A 485 -29.46 58.71 11.34
N ARG A 486 -29.99 58.91 10.13
CA ARG A 486 -29.23 59.21 8.90
C ARG A 486 -28.52 60.56 9.03
N SER A 487 -27.35 60.69 8.43
CA SER A 487 -26.92 61.90 7.69
C SER A 487 -25.61 61.64 6.95
N ASP A 488 -25.67 61.75 5.63
CA ASP A 488 -24.67 62.24 4.66
C ASP A 488 -23.27 62.60 5.15
N ARG A 489 -22.23 61.98 4.58
CA ARG A 489 -21.33 62.59 3.57
C ARG A 489 -20.31 61.60 3.04
#